data_AF-A0A498KW76-F1
#
_entry.id   AF-A0A498KW76-F1
#
_cell.length_a   1.000
_cell.length_b   1.000
_cell.length_c   1.000
_cell.angle_alpha   90.00
_cell.angle_beta   90.00
_cell.angle_gamma   90.00
#
_symmetry.space_group_name_H-M   'P 1'
#
loop_
_entity.id
_entity.type
_entity.pdbx_description
1 polymer ?
#
loop_
_entity_poly.entity_id
_entity_poly.type
_entity_poly.pdbx_seq_one_letter_code
_entity_poly.pdbx_strand_id
1 'polypeptide(L)'
;MYRAGHLGVSLLVVLPVAVVLVLAGRPDLAVLGEVCVLSVASLPDVDHELPLVSHRGVTHTVWFALSIGFGFAAVGWVLGGRVTTPRSAELAVAGFGFGTLGICAHLLGDVLTPTGITPLWPLSRRTVTFDLVRAKNPVANYGLLGVGVFATAAAVVLTP
;
A
#
# COMPACT_ATOMS: atom_id res chain seq x y z
N MET A 1 6.55 3.20 10.88
CA MET A 1 7.76 2.33 10.95
C MET A 1 8.86 3.00 10.12
N TYR A 2 10.02 2.37 9.86
CA TYR A 2 10.94 2.88 8.83
C TYR A 2 10.64 2.25 7.48
N ARG A 3 11.23 2.82 6.41
CA ARG A 3 10.99 2.42 5.02
C ARG A 3 11.07 0.91 4.79
N ALA A 4 12.08 0.23 5.36
CA ALA A 4 12.23 -1.22 5.23
C ALA A 4 11.02 -1.98 5.82
N GLY A 5 10.54 -1.58 7.00
CA GLY A 5 9.35 -2.17 7.60
C GLY A 5 8.10 -1.94 6.75
N HIS A 6 7.89 -0.72 6.25
CA HIS A 6 6.74 -0.43 5.38
C HIS A 6 6.78 -1.23 4.07
N LEU A 7 7.93 -1.35 3.42
CA LEU A 7 8.09 -2.20 2.23
C LEU A 7 7.75 -3.67 2.53
N GLY A 8 8.20 -4.20 3.67
CA GLY A 8 7.85 -5.56 4.12
C GLY A 8 6.36 -5.76 4.32
N VAL A 9 5.70 -4.83 5.01
CA VAL A 9 4.23 -4.87 5.19
C VAL A 9 3.52 -4.76 3.84
N SER A 10 3.96 -3.87 2.95
CA SER A 10 3.41 -3.71 1.60
C SER A 10 3.48 -4.99 0.79
N LEU A 11 4.63 -5.69 0.81
CA LEU A 11 4.77 -7.01 0.16
C LEU A 11 3.77 -8.01 0.72
N LEU A 12 3.68 -8.13 2.05
CA LEU A 12 2.78 -9.10 2.69
C LEU A 12 1.30 -8.81 2.44
N VAL A 13 0.92 -7.54 2.37
CA VAL A 13 -0.46 -7.11 2.12
C VAL A 13 -0.88 -7.33 0.67
N VAL A 14 0.00 -7.05 -0.29
CA VAL A 14 -0.33 -7.25 -1.72
C VAL A 14 -0.24 -8.72 -2.13
N LEU A 15 0.58 -9.52 -1.47
CA LEU A 15 0.81 -10.93 -1.79
C LEU A 15 -0.46 -11.76 -2.02
N PRO A 16 -1.47 -11.79 -1.12
CA PRO A 16 -2.69 -12.57 -1.37
C PRO A 16 -3.44 -12.10 -2.63
N VAL A 17 -3.42 -10.79 -2.93
CA VAL A 17 -4.04 -10.25 -4.15
C VAL A 17 -3.25 -10.69 -5.38
N ALA A 18 -1.92 -10.61 -5.33
CA ALA A 18 -1.03 -11.06 -6.40
C ALA A 18 -1.22 -12.55 -6.71
N VAL A 19 -1.27 -13.41 -5.68
CA VAL A 19 -1.51 -14.85 -5.85
C VAL A 19 -2.88 -15.12 -6.50
N VAL A 20 -3.95 -14.46 -6.04
CA VAL A 20 -5.28 -14.62 -6.66
C VAL A 20 -5.27 -14.20 -8.12
N LEU A 21 -4.58 -13.11 -8.47
CA LEU A 21 -4.45 -12.65 -9.86
C LEU A 21 -3.67 -13.65 -10.72
N VAL A 22 -2.56 -14.21 -10.23
CA VAL A 22 -1.81 -15.26 -10.93
C VAL A 22 -2.69 -16.49 -11.18
N LEU A 23 -3.38 -16.98 -10.16
CA LEU A 23 -4.29 -18.13 -10.27
C LEU A 23 -5.48 -17.87 -11.22
N ALA A 24 -5.88 -16.61 -11.39
CA ALA A 24 -6.89 -16.20 -12.36
C ALA A 24 -6.33 -16.01 -13.79
N GLY A 25 -5.06 -16.35 -14.03
CA GLY A 25 -4.40 -16.18 -15.33
C GLY A 25 -4.03 -14.72 -15.65
N ARG A 26 -3.87 -13.87 -14.63
CA ARG A 26 -3.56 -12.44 -14.72
C ARG A 26 -2.23 -12.06 -14.06
N PRO A 27 -1.11 -12.71 -14.42
CA PRO A 27 0.20 -12.42 -13.82
C PRO A 27 0.69 -10.98 -14.15
N ASP A 28 0.23 -10.40 -15.25
CA ASP A 28 0.48 -9.02 -15.63
C ASP A 28 -0.03 -8.02 -14.58
N LEU A 29 -1.27 -8.22 -14.11
CA LEU A 29 -1.87 -7.41 -13.05
C LEU A 29 -1.25 -7.69 -11.68
N ALA A 30 -0.80 -8.92 -11.42
CA ALA A 30 -0.12 -9.25 -10.17
C ALA A 30 1.19 -8.45 -10.02
N VAL A 31 2.04 -8.47 -11.05
CA VAL A 31 3.29 -7.70 -11.09
C VAL A 31 3.01 -6.19 -11.04
N LEU A 32 2.04 -5.71 -11.82
CA LEU A 32 1.65 -4.30 -11.80
C LEU A 32 1.19 -3.87 -10.40
N GLY A 33 0.38 -4.70 -9.74
CA GLY A 33 -0.11 -4.43 -8.39
C GLY A 33 1.01 -4.31 -7.37
N GLU A 34 1.99 -5.22 -7.39
CA GLU A 34 3.18 -5.14 -6.54
C GLU A 34 3.96 -3.85 -6.78
N VAL A 35 4.24 -3.51 -8.05
CA VAL A 35 4.97 -2.28 -8.40
C VAL A 35 4.21 -1.05 -7.91
N CYS A 36 2.90 -0.97 -8.16
CA CYS A 36 2.07 0.13 -7.70
C CYS A 36 2.07 0.26 -6.17
N VAL A 37 1.84 -0.83 -5.45
CA VAL A 37 1.81 -0.84 -3.98
C VAL A 37 3.17 -0.42 -3.39
N LEU A 38 4.27 -0.95 -3.91
CA LEU A 38 5.62 -0.63 -3.43
C LEU A 38 6.03 0.81 -3.75
N SER A 39 5.57 1.37 -4.88
CA SER A 39 5.89 2.74 -5.29
C SER A 39 5.38 3.80 -4.30
N VAL A 40 4.30 3.49 -3.56
CA VAL A 40 3.68 4.39 -2.58
C VAL A 40 3.92 4.00 -1.13
N ALA A 41 4.74 2.97 -0.86
CA ALA A 41 4.93 2.41 0.48
C ALA A 41 5.44 3.41 1.54
N SER A 42 6.10 4.49 1.11
CA SER A 42 6.56 5.58 1.99
C SER A 42 5.90 6.92 1.68
N LEU A 43 4.88 6.94 0.81
CA LEU A 43 4.26 8.18 0.36
C LEU A 43 3.62 8.99 1.51
N PRO A 44 2.91 8.37 2.49
CA PRO A 44 2.35 9.14 3.61
C PRO A 44 3.41 9.88 4.44
N ASP A 45 4.59 9.27 4.63
CA ASP A 45 5.70 9.83 5.43
C ASP A 45 6.45 10.97 4.74
N VAL A 46 6.14 11.29 3.47
CA VAL A 46 6.63 12.51 2.83
C VAL A 46 6.13 13.75 3.58
N ASP A 47 5.08 13.62 4.40
CA ASP A 47 4.61 14.67 5.31
C ASP A 47 5.67 15.22 6.28
N HIS A 48 6.73 14.46 6.56
CA HIS A 48 7.88 14.96 7.34
C HIS A 48 8.62 16.12 6.66
N GLU A 49 8.54 16.21 5.33
CA GLU A 49 9.23 17.20 4.52
C GLU A 49 8.31 18.34 4.06
N LEU A 50 7.00 18.20 4.27
CA LEU A 50 6.01 19.16 3.78
C LEU A 50 5.71 20.23 4.84
N PRO A 51 6.07 21.51 4.59
CA PRO A 51 5.68 22.58 5.49
C PRO A 51 4.15 22.64 5.55
N LEU A 52 3.60 22.84 6.75
CA LEU A 52 2.16 22.93 7.04
C LEU A 52 1.39 21.59 7.06
N VAL A 53 2.04 20.46 6.78
CA VAL A 53 1.41 19.14 6.93
C VAL A 53 1.90 18.50 8.22
N SER A 54 0.99 18.24 9.16
CA SER A 54 1.33 17.52 10.39
C SER A 54 1.60 16.05 10.08
N HIS A 55 2.70 15.52 10.62
CA HIS A 55 2.97 14.08 10.56
C HIS A 55 1.83 13.28 11.20
N ARG A 56 1.36 12.22 10.53
CA ARG A 56 0.18 11.43 10.93
C ARG A 56 -1.13 12.21 10.96
N GLY A 57 -1.18 13.29 10.19
CA GLY A 57 -2.35 14.09 9.91
C GLY A 57 -3.11 13.56 8.69
N VAL A 58 -3.35 14.44 7.72
CA VAL A 58 -4.19 14.14 6.54
C VAL A 58 -3.67 12.96 5.72
N THR A 59 -2.36 12.77 5.63
CA THR A 59 -1.66 11.70 4.90
C THR A 59 -1.86 10.30 5.50
N HIS A 60 -2.20 10.20 6.79
CA HIS A 60 -2.39 8.91 7.47
C HIS A 60 -3.87 8.58 7.71
N THR A 61 -4.70 8.88 6.71
CA THR A 61 -6.16 8.69 6.75
C THR A 61 -6.68 7.78 5.63
N VAL A 62 -7.88 7.24 5.81
CA VAL A 62 -8.60 6.51 4.75
C VAL A 62 -8.90 7.41 3.55
N TRP A 63 -9.08 8.72 3.77
CA TRP A 63 -9.33 9.69 2.70
C TRP A 63 -8.11 9.88 1.81
N PHE A 64 -6.92 9.90 2.40
CA PHE A 64 -5.68 9.92 1.64
C PHE A 64 -5.51 8.64 0.83
N ALA A 65 -5.79 7.47 1.43
CA ALA A 65 -5.77 6.20 0.71
C ALA A 65 -6.70 6.20 -0.51
N LEU A 66 -7.94 6.64 -0.35
CA LEU A 66 -8.90 6.76 -1.45
C LEU A 66 -8.45 7.78 -2.50
N SER A 67 -7.90 8.92 -2.08
CA SER A 67 -7.38 9.96 -3.00
C SER A 67 -6.26 9.43 -3.88
N ILE A 68 -5.29 8.71 -3.29
CA ILE A 68 -4.20 8.06 -4.04
C ILE A 68 -4.76 6.96 -4.95
N GLY A 69 -5.73 6.17 -4.46
CA GLY A 69 -6.48 5.22 -5.28
C GLY A 69 -7.08 5.87 -6.53
N PHE A 70 -7.84 6.95 -6.39
CA PHE A 70 -8.41 7.68 -7.53
C PHE A 70 -7.34 8.25 -8.46
N GLY A 71 -6.20 8.71 -7.94
CA GLY A 71 -5.06 9.11 -8.75
C GLY A 71 -4.55 7.97 -9.65
N PHE A 72 -4.34 6.78 -9.07
CA PHE A 72 -3.94 5.60 -9.84
C PHE A 72 -5.05 5.13 -10.80
N ALA A 73 -6.32 5.27 -10.43
CA ALA A 73 -7.45 4.98 -11.31
C ALA A 73 -7.43 5.86 -12.56
N ALA A 74 -7.16 7.16 -12.39
CA ALA A 74 -7.03 8.11 -13.50
C ALA A 74 -5.84 7.74 -14.41
N VAL A 75 -4.70 7.36 -13.83
CA VAL A 75 -3.54 6.88 -14.60
C VAL A 75 -3.90 5.62 -15.38
N GLY A 76 -4.51 4.62 -14.73
CA GLY A 76 -4.94 3.38 -15.36
C GLY A 76 -5.94 3.61 -16.50
N TRP A 77 -6.89 4.52 -16.31
CA TRP A 77 -7.84 4.93 -17.35
C TRP A 77 -7.12 5.46 -18.60
N VAL A 78 -6.21 6.43 -18.43
CA VAL A 78 -5.46 7.04 -19.53
C VAL A 78 -4.58 6.01 -20.26
N LEU A 79 -3.91 5.13 -19.50
CA LEU A 79 -3.07 4.07 -20.07
C LEU A 79 -3.88 3.01 -20.81
N GLY A 80 -5.14 2.79 -20.45
CA GLY A 80 -6.02 1.86 -21.14
C GLY A 80 -6.59 2.36 -22.47
N GLY A 81 -6.35 3.63 -22.83
CA GLY A 81 -6.67 4.17 -24.16
C GLY A 81 -7.52 5.45 -24.12
N ARG A 82 -7.66 6.09 -25.28
CA ARG A 82 -8.32 7.41 -25.45
C ARG A 82 -9.86 7.34 -25.55
N VAL A 83 -10.43 6.14 -25.67
CA VAL A 83 -11.88 5.89 -25.77
C VAL A 83 -12.27 4.96 -24.62
N THR A 84 -13.51 5.04 -24.15
CA THR A 84 -14.07 4.09 -23.17
C THR A 84 -13.97 2.66 -23.73
N THR A 85 -12.88 1.97 -23.41
CA THR A 85 -12.66 0.57 -23.77
C THR A 85 -12.84 -0.28 -22.52
N PRO A 86 -13.15 -1.58 -22.65
CA PRO A 86 -13.13 -2.49 -21.50
C PRO A 86 -11.80 -2.44 -20.74
N ARG A 87 -10.68 -2.25 -21.46
CA ARG A 87 -9.34 -2.15 -20.89
C ARG A 87 -9.11 -0.89 -20.05
N SER A 88 -9.64 0.27 -20.46
CA SER A 88 -9.52 1.51 -19.67
C SER A 88 -10.29 1.42 -18.36
N ALA A 89 -11.48 0.84 -18.39
CA ALA A 89 -12.26 0.58 -17.16
C ALA A 89 -11.53 -0.42 -16.25
N GLU A 90 -11.01 -1.51 -16.81
CA GLU A 90 -10.27 -2.52 -16.05
C GLU A 90 -9.02 -1.94 -15.37
N LEU A 91 -8.16 -1.23 -16.11
CA LEU A 91 -6.94 -0.64 -15.55
C LEU A 91 -7.26 0.47 -14.55
N ALA A 92 -8.37 1.20 -14.72
CA ALA A 92 -8.81 2.17 -13.72
C ALA A 92 -9.22 1.50 -12.41
N VAL A 93 -9.98 0.39 -12.47
CA VAL A 93 -10.38 -0.38 -11.28
C VAL A 93 -9.15 -1.00 -10.61
N ALA A 94 -8.25 -1.61 -11.38
CA ALA A 94 -7.00 -2.18 -10.87
C ALA A 94 -6.14 -1.09 -10.21
N GLY A 95 -5.95 0.06 -10.88
CA GLY A 95 -5.23 1.21 -10.36
C GLY A 95 -5.83 1.72 -9.05
N PHE A 96 -7.15 1.89 -8.99
CA PHE A 96 -7.85 2.26 -7.76
C PHE A 96 -7.53 1.31 -6.61
N GLY A 97 -7.67 0.00 -6.87
CA GLY A 97 -7.39 -1.05 -5.89
C GLY A 97 -5.95 -1.01 -5.38
N PHE A 98 -4.97 -1.01 -6.29
CA PHE A 98 -3.55 -1.06 -5.93
C PHE A 98 -3.07 0.22 -5.24
N GLY A 99 -3.48 1.39 -5.72
CA GLY A 99 -3.13 2.67 -5.08
C GLY A 99 -3.69 2.77 -3.66
N THR A 100 -4.97 2.40 -3.48
CA THR A 100 -5.61 2.38 -2.15
C THR A 100 -4.94 1.35 -1.23
N LEU A 101 -4.68 0.14 -1.74
CA LEU A 101 -4.06 -0.94 -0.98
C LEU A 101 -2.64 -0.57 -0.51
N GLY A 102 -1.87 0.14 -1.34
CA GLY A 102 -0.52 0.58 -0.99
C GLY A 102 -0.51 1.54 0.19
N ILE A 103 -1.42 2.51 0.21
CA ILE A 103 -1.56 3.40 1.37
C ILE A 103 -2.09 2.63 2.59
N CYS A 104 -3.09 1.76 2.42
CA CYS A 104 -3.58 0.92 3.51
C CYS A 104 -2.47 0.05 4.12
N ALA A 105 -1.54 -0.48 3.32
CA ALA A 105 -0.40 -1.23 3.82
C ALA A 105 0.56 -0.35 4.64
N HIS A 106 0.80 0.89 4.21
CA HIS A 106 1.55 1.85 4.99
C HIS A 106 0.87 2.12 6.35
N LEU A 107 -0.43 2.42 6.33
CA LEU A 107 -1.24 2.66 7.52
C LEU A 107 -1.20 1.46 8.49
N LEU A 108 -1.31 0.24 7.96
CA LEU A 108 -1.16 -0.98 8.74
C LEU A 108 0.20 -1.04 9.43
N GLY A 109 1.28 -0.75 8.70
CA GLY A 109 2.62 -0.67 9.26
C GLY A 109 2.72 0.32 10.43
N ASP A 110 2.03 1.45 10.36
CA ASP A 110 1.99 2.41 11.46
C ASP A 110 1.10 1.98 12.64
N VAL A 111 -0.01 1.29 12.38
CA VAL A 111 -0.85 0.68 13.43
C VAL A 111 -0.07 -0.36 14.25
N LEU A 112 0.92 -1.05 13.66
CA LEU A 112 1.78 -1.98 14.41
C LEU A 112 2.63 -1.28 15.48
N THR A 113 2.78 0.04 15.41
CA THR A 113 3.64 0.83 16.30
C THR A 113 2.85 1.53 17.40
N PRO A 114 3.43 1.76 18.60
CA PRO A 114 2.74 2.43 19.71
C PRO A 114 2.06 3.75 19.31
N THR A 115 2.71 4.53 18.44
CA THR A 115 2.20 5.84 18.00
C THR A 115 0.89 5.74 17.21
N GLY A 116 0.66 4.67 16.45
CA GLY A 116 -0.59 4.43 15.71
C GLY A 116 -0.96 5.52 14.70
N ILE A 117 -2.22 5.52 14.27
CA ILE A 117 -2.78 6.52 13.34
C ILE A 117 -4.19 6.96 13.77
N THR A 118 -4.71 8.02 13.18
CA THR A 118 -6.10 8.48 13.35
C THR A 118 -6.84 8.37 12.01
N PRO A 119 -7.29 7.17 11.62
CA PRO A 119 -7.59 6.87 10.21
C PRO A 119 -8.79 7.64 9.66
N LEU A 120 -9.69 8.09 10.53
CA LEU A 120 -10.91 8.80 10.16
C LEU A 120 -10.83 10.32 10.41
N TRP A 121 -9.64 10.87 10.68
CA TRP A 121 -9.48 12.31 10.78
C TRP A 121 -9.94 13.00 9.47
N PRO A 122 -10.63 14.15 9.50
CA PRO A 122 -10.99 14.95 10.68
C PRO A 122 -12.33 14.57 11.34
N LEU A 123 -13.04 13.56 10.83
CA LEU A 123 -14.35 13.15 11.33
C LEU A 123 -14.27 12.50 12.73
N SER A 124 -13.16 11.81 13.02
CA SER A 124 -12.89 11.25 14.34
C SER A 124 -11.44 11.46 14.74
N ARG A 125 -11.22 11.64 16.04
CA ARG A 125 -9.88 11.73 16.66
C ARG A 125 -9.43 10.43 17.31
N ARG A 126 -10.14 9.32 17.08
CA ARG A 126 -9.80 8.03 17.67
C ARG A 126 -8.50 7.48 17.06
N THR A 127 -7.50 7.29 17.91
CA THR A 127 -6.26 6.63 17.54
C THR A 127 -6.44 5.11 17.48
N VAL A 128 -5.88 4.49 16.45
CA VAL A 128 -5.81 3.04 16.25
C VAL A 128 -4.34 2.63 16.31
N THR A 129 -4.03 1.70 17.20
CA THR A 129 -2.70 1.15 17.42
C THR A 129 -2.81 -0.27 17.99
N PHE A 130 -1.89 -1.14 17.62
CA PHE A 130 -1.71 -2.46 18.22
C PHE A 130 -0.53 -2.50 19.21
N ASP A 131 0.33 -1.49 19.22
CA ASP A 131 1.50 -1.38 20.10
C ASP A 131 2.34 -2.68 20.18
N LEU A 132 2.65 -3.25 19.01
CA LEU A 132 3.38 -4.53 18.93
C LEU A 132 4.88 -4.33 18.86
N VAL A 133 5.33 -3.35 18.07
CA VAL A 133 6.76 -3.11 17.83
C VAL A 133 7.05 -1.62 17.74
N ARG A 134 8.16 -1.19 18.36
CA ARG A 134 8.61 0.21 18.23
C ARG A 134 9.07 0.47 16.79
N ALA A 135 8.67 1.61 16.23
CA ALA A 135 9.02 2.01 14.87
C ALA A 135 10.53 1.94 14.56
N LYS A 136 11.37 2.27 15.55
CA LYS A 136 12.84 2.26 15.46
C LYS A 136 13.50 0.89 15.66
N ASN A 137 12.75 -0.20 15.84
CA ASN A 137 13.33 -1.52 16.05
C ASN A 137 13.91 -2.06 14.72
N PRO A 138 15.23 -2.21 14.56
CA PRO A 138 15.82 -2.65 13.30
C PRO A 138 15.45 -4.10 12.95
N VAL A 139 15.35 -4.97 13.96
CA VAL A 139 14.96 -6.38 13.77
C VAL A 139 13.55 -6.46 13.20
N ALA A 140 12.61 -5.65 13.69
CA ALA A 140 11.25 -5.61 13.16
C ALA A 140 11.21 -5.10 11.72
N ASN A 141 11.94 -4.02 11.41
CA ASN A 141 11.94 -3.43 10.07
C ASN A 141 12.55 -4.37 9.02
N TYR A 142 13.75 -4.91 9.29
CA TYR A 142 14.39 -5.84 8.35
C TYR A 142 13.78 -7.24 8.38
N GLY A 143 13.22 -7.67 9.51
CA GLY A 143 12.47 -8.91 9.63
C GLY A 143 11.21 -8.91 8.78
N LEU A 144 10.39 -7.86 8.85
CA LEU A 144 9.21 -7.71 7.98
C LEU A 144 9.60 -7.66 6.51
N LEU A 145 10.66 -6.93 6.16
CA LEU A 145 11.17 -6.91 4.79
C LEU A 145 11.59 -8.30 4.32
N GLY A 146 12.39 -9.01 5.12
CA GLY A 146 12.86 -10.36 4.82
C GLY A 146 11.72 -11.35 4.65
N VAL A 147 10.73 -11.33 5.55
CA VAL A 147 9.53 -12.18 5.47
C VAL A 147 8.69 -11.84 4.25
N GLY A 148 8.50 -10.56 3.94
CA GLY A 148 7.79 -10.12 2.73
C GLY A 148 8.47 -10.60 1.45
N VAL A 149 9.78 -10.39 1.31
CA VAL A 149 10.55 -10.85 0.15
C VAL A 149 10.53 -12.37 0.02
N PHE A 150 10.74 -13.09 1.13
CA PHE A 150 10.69 -14.54 1.15
C PHE A 150 9.33 -15.07 0.73
N ALA A 151 8.24 -14.51 1.28
CA ALA A 151 6.88 -14.93 0.96
C ALA A 151 6.52 -14.65 -0.51
N THR A 152 6.89 -13.49 -1.05
CA THR A 152 6.73 -13.19 -2.48
C THR A 152 7.52 -14.15 -3.35
N ALA A 153 8.80 -14.40 -3.04
CA ALA A 153 9.62 -15.34 -3.81
C ALA A 153 9.07 -16.78 -3.75
N ALA A 154 8.62 -17.22 -2.57
CA ALA A 154 7.97 -18.52 -2.41
C ALA A 154 6.68 -18.59 -3.24
N ALA A 155 5.85 -17.54 -3.24
CA ALA A 155 4.65 -17.50 -4.08
C ALA A 155 4.99 -17.65 -5.56
N VAL A 156 5.98 -16.92 -6.08
CA VAL A 156 6.42 -17.04 -7.48
C VAL A 156 6.84 -18.47 -7.85
N VAL A 157 7.48 -19.20 -6.92
CA VAL A 157 7.90 -20.60 -7.15
C VAL A 157 6.72 -21.57 -7.04
N LEU A 158 5.74 -21.28 -6.19
CA LEU A 158 4.64 -22.19 -5.84
C LEU A 158 3.38 -21.97 -6.69
N THR A 159 3.26 -20.83 -7.38
CA THR A 159 2.16 -20.57 -8.31
C THR A 159 2.47 -21.07 -9.73
N PRO A 160 1.48 -21.64 -10.43
CA PRO A 160 1.65 -22.24 -11.76
C PRO A 160 1.92 -21.22 -12.87
#